data_AF-J8B8T6-F1
#
_entry.id   AF-J8B8T6-F1
#
_cell.length_a   1.000
_cell.length_b   1.000
_cell.length_c   1.000
_cell.angle_alpha   90.00
_cell.angle_beta   90.00
_cell.angle_gamma   90.00
#
_symmetry.space_group_name_H-M   'P 1'
#
loop_
_entity.id
_entity.type
_entity.pdbx_description
1 polymer ?
#
loop_
_entity_poly.entity_id
_entity_poly.type
_entity_poly.pdbx_seq_one_letter_code
_entity_poly.pdbx_strand_id
1 'polypeptide(L)'
;MEWVSIIGRTMLLYIIILIIFRLMGKREIGELSVLDLVVFIMLGEMAVVAIENTDKSLWHQLVPMTFLMCIQIILSVISLKFQRFRHLIEGEPAILVNAGKIDEKKMRKQRYNIDDLLMQLREQGIGDVRDVEYAILEPSGKLSVFQKQKSKKSKNDTPIFTLPLIIDGEIQYNHLQMIEHTNEWLVEKLNNLGYKDVKQIVYCSFQNGQFFVDLKGN
;
A
#
# COMPACT_ATOMS: atom_id res chain seq x y z
N MET A 1 -26.65 39.38 -0.85
CA MET A 1 -27.36 38.09 -1.03
C MET A 1 -26.40 37.02 -1.56
N GLU A 2 -25.60 37.30 -2.60
CA GLU A 2 -24.62 36.34 -3.15
C GLU A 2 -23.58 35.86 -2.14
N TRP A 3 -22.93 36.76 -1.40
CA TRP A 3 -21.94 36.38 -0.38
C TRP A 3 -22.50 35.44 0.70
N VAL A 4 -23.77 35.61 1.09
CA VAL A 4 -24.44 34.74 2.07
C VAL A 4 -24.66 33.34 1.49
N SER A 5 -25.06 33.25 0.21
CA SER A 5 -25.20 31.98 -0.51
C SER A 5 -23.85 31.26 -0.63
N ILE A 6 -22.79 31.99 -1.01
CA ILE A 6 -21.43 31.46 -1.13
C ILE A 6 -20.94 30.92 0.23
N ILE A 7 -21.04 31.72 1.30
CA ILE A 7 -20.62 31.28 2.65
C ILE A 7 -21.41 30.04 3.10
N GLY A 8 -22.72 30.03 2.89
CA GLY A 8 -23.58 28.89 3.23
C GLY A 8 -23.22 27.62 2.46
N ARG A 9 -22.97 27.75 1.15
CA ARG A 9 -22.53 26.64 0.28
C ARG A 9 -21.16 26.12 0.70
N THR A 10 -20.21 27.00 1.00
CA THR A 10 -18.88 26.61 1.47
C THR A 10 -18.95 25.81 2.77
N MET A 11 -19.74 26.29 3.75
CA MET A 11 -19.89 25.58 5.02
C MET A 11 -20.56 24.21 4.85
N LEU A 12 -21.61 24.14 4.03
CA LEU A 12 -22.32 22.90 3.72
C LEU A 12 -21.40 21.89 3.00
N LEU A 13 -20.67 22.32 1.96
CA LEU A 13 -19.78 21.46 1.20
C LEU A 13 -18.59 21.00 2.03
N TYR A 14 -18.05 21.85 2.90
CA TYR A 14 -17.02 21.44 3.86
C TYR A 14 -17.50 20.28 4.74
N ILE A 15 -18.72 20.37 5.30
CA ILE A 15 -19.30 19.29 6.11
C ILE A 15 -19.52 18.03 5.26
N ILE A 16 -20.03 18.15 4.03
CA ILE A 16 -20.27 17.02 3.14
C ILE A 16 -18.96 16.31 2.78
N ILE A 17 -17.92 17.05 2.40
CA ILE A 17 -16.61 16.49 2.05
C ILE A 17 -15.98 15.81 3.27
N LEU A 18 -16.10 16.39 4.46
CA LEU A 18 -15.67 15.74 5.70
C LEU A 18 -16.39 14.40 5.95
N ILE A 19 -17.71 14.35 5.70
CA ILE A 19 -18.48 13.10 5.81
C ILE A 19 -17.98 12.08 4.78
N ILE A 20 -17.78 12.51 3.52
CA ILE A 20 -17.26 11.66 2.44
C ILE A 20 -15.92 11.04 2.85
N PHE A 21 -14.94 11.84 3.28
CA PHE A 21 -13.63 11.34 3.70
C PHE A 21 -13.72 10.44 4.94
N ARG A 22 -14.62 10.73 5.87
CA ARG A 22 -14.82 9.87 7.04
C ARG A 22 -15.40 8.51 6.67
N LEU A 23 -16.26 8.45 5.65
CA LEU A 23 -16.85 7.22 5.13
C LEU A 23 -15.85 6.41 4.28
N MET A 24 -14.91 7.06 3.60
CA MET A 24 -13.85 6.41 2.82
C MET A 24 -12.86 5.61 3.71
N GLY A 25 -12.78 5.92 5.01
CA GLY A 25 -12.10 5.09 6.02
C GLY A 25 -10.69 5.55 6.38
N LYS A 26 -10.06 4.87 7.35
CA LYS A 26 -8.78 5.31 7.97
C LYS A 26 -7.55 5.15 7.09
N ARG A 27 -7.65 4.40 5.99
CA ARG A 27 -6.51 4.06 5.12
C ARG A 27 -5.95 5.30 4.40
N GLU A 28 -6.79 6.27 4.06
CA GLU A 28 -6.41 7.45 3.26
C GLU A 28 -5.56 8.47 4.04
N ILE A 29 -5.53 8.43 5.38
CA ILE A 29 -4.84 9.46 6.19
C ILE A 29 -3.39 9.06 6.51
N GLY A 30 -3.04 7.77 6.44
CA GLY A 30 -1.72 7.24 6.81
C GLY A 30 -0.68 7.30 5.69
N GLU A 31 -1.09 6.91 4.47
CA GLU A 31 -0.35 7.08 3.21
C GLU A 31 -1.36 7.20 2.07
N LEU A 32 -1.35 8.33 1.36
CA LEU A 32 -2.25 8.55 0.23
C LEU A 32 -1.83 7.69 -0.95
N SER A 33 -2.73 6.85 -1.46
CA SER A 33 -2.58 6.25 -2.77
C SER A 33 -2.66 7.33 -3.85
N VAL A 34 -2.05 7.09 -5.01
CA VAL A 34 -2.24 7.95 -6.19
C VAL A 34 -3.72 8.08 -6.55
N LEU A 35 -4.49 7.00 -6.35
CA LEU A 35 -5.93 7.00 -6.59
C LEU A 35 -6.66 7.95 -5.63
N ASP A 36 -6.29 7.95 -4.36
CA ASP A 36 -6.87 8.83 -3.34
C ASP A 36 -6.60 10.31 -3.69
N LEU A 37 -5.38 10.60 -4.15
CA LEU A 37 -5.02 11.94 -4.62
C LEU A 37 -5.91 12.41 -5.79
N VAL A 38 -6.16 11.53 -6.77
CA VAL A 38 -7.05 11.85 -7.90
C VAL A 38 -8.47 12.16 -7.40
N VAL A 39 -9.01 11.34 -6.50
CA VAL A 39 -10.35 11.56 -5.92
C VAL A 39 -10.41 12.88 -5.15
N PHE A 40 -9.35 13.22 -4.40
CA PHE A 40 -9.30 14.46 -3.62
C PHE A 40 -9.33 15.69 -4.53
N ILE A 41 -8.57 15.66 -5.62
CA ILE A 41 -8.54 16.73 -6.63
C ILE A 41 -9.92 16.86 -7.27
N MET A 42 -10.53 15.76 -7.70
CA MET A 42 -11.85 15.77 -8.32
C MET A 42 -12.94 16.32 -7.38
N LEU A 43 -12.93 15.90 -6.11
CA LEU A 43 -13.87 16.42 -5.11
C LEU A 43 -13.66 17.92 -4.87
N GLY A 44 -12.40 18.37 -4.80
CA GLY A 44 -12.05 19.77 -4.67
C GLY A 44 -12.58 20.61 -5.83
N GLU A 45 -12.35 20.18 -7.07
CA GLU A 45 -12.87 20.87 -8.26
C GLU A 45 -14.40 20.93 -8.28
N MET A 46 -15.08 19.81 -8.00
CA MET A 46 -16.54 19.78 -7.91
C MET A 46 -17.07 20.74 -6.84
N ALA A 47 -16.35 20.88 -5.71
CA ALA A 47 -16.72 21.77 -4.63
C ALA A 47 -16.56 23.24 -5.02
N VAL A 48 -15.46 23.60 -5.68
CA VAL A 48 -15.25 24.95 -6.22
C VAL A 48 -16.38 25.31 -7.17
N VAL A 49 -16.70 24.43 -8.13
CA VAL A 49 -17.79 24.64 -9.09
C VAL A 49 -19.15 24.79 -8.40
N ALA A 50 -19.40 24.05 -7.30
CA ALA A 50 -20.62 24.14 -6.51
C ALA A 50 -20.73 25.45 -5.71
N ILE A 51 -19.59 26.00 -5.24
CA ILE A 51 -19.53 27.27 -4.51
C ILE A 51 -19.71 28.45 -5.46
N GLU A 52 -19.02 28.45 -6.60
CA GLU A 52 -19.02 29.56 -7.55
C GLU A 52 -20.33 29.70 -8.33
N ASN A 53 -20.93 28.58 -8.76
CA ASN A 53 -22.15 28.63 -9.58
C ASN A 53 -23.42 28.71 -8.71
N THR A 54 -23.65 29.87 -8.11
CA THR A 54 -24.83 30.11 -7.25
C THR A 54 -26.17 29.97 -7.97
N ASP A 55 -26.19 30.15 -9.29
CA ASP A 55 -27.40 30.12 -10.10
C ASP A 55 -27.87 28.70 -10.44
N LYS A 56 -26.99 27.71 -10.29
CA LYS A 56 -27.30 26.31 -10.53
C LYS A 56 -27.65 25.61 -9.23
N SER A 57 -28.51 24.60 -9.35
CA SER A 57 -28.85 23.71 -8.24
C SER A 57 -27.61 22.96 -7.74
N LEU A 58 -27.41 22.94 -6.42
CA LEU A 58 -26.31 22.19 -5.77
C LEU A 58 -26.34 20.70 -6.11
N TRP A 59 -27.50 20.15 -6.42
CA TRP A 59 -27.67 18.76 -6.82
C TRP A 59 -26.82 18.37 -8.04
N HIS A 60 -26.51 19.32 -8.93
CA HIS A 60 -25.65 19.06 -10.09
C HIS A 60 -24.21 18.69 -9.71
N GLN A 61 -23.76 19.06 -8.50
CA GLN A 61 -22.43 18.71 -8.00
C GLN A 61 -22.49 17.65 -6.90
N LEU A 62 -23.53 17.68 -6.04
CA LEU A 62 -23.69 16.70 -4.97
C LEU A 62 -23.89 15.26 -5.49
N VAL A 63 -24.63 15.09 -6.60
CA VAL A 63 -24.85 13.76 -7.18
C VAL A 63 -23.54 13.14 -7.70
N PRO A 64 -22.75 13.83 -8.55
CA PRO A 64 -21.42 13.34 -8.96
C PRO A 64 -20.48 13.07 -7.79
N MET A 65 -20.41 13.96 -6.79
CA MET A 65 -19.57 13.75 -5.60
C MET A 65 -19.95 12.48 -4.83
N THR A 66 -21.25 12.28 -4.59
CA THR A 66 -21.76 11.10 -3.88
C THR A 66 -21.51 9.84 -4.69
N PHE A 67 -21.68 9.90 -6.01
CA PHE A 67 -21.40 8.78 -6.90
C PHE A 67 -19.91 8.43 -6.92
N LEU A 68 -19.02 9.44 -6.95
CA LEU A 68 -17.58 9.25 -6.85
C LEU A 68 -17.19 8.60 -5.52
N MET A 69 -17.78 9.04 -4.40
CA MET A 69 -17.62 8.38 -3.09
C MET A 69 -18.05 6.92 -3.14
N CYS A 70 -19.21 6.61 -3.72
CA CYS A 70 -19.68 5.22 -3.85
C CYS A 70 -18.70 4.37 -4.67
N ILE A 71 -18.17 4.91 -5.79
CA ILE A 71 -17.15 4.22 -6.59
C ILE A 71 -15.91 3.94 -5.75
N GLN A 72 -15.41 4.93 -5.00
CA GLN A 72 -14.22 4.78 -4.15
C GLN A 72 -14.41 3.66 -3.11
N ILE A 73 -15.55 3.66 -2.42
CA ILE A 73 -15.87 2.64 -1.41
C ILE A 73 -15.97 1.25 -2.06
N ILE A 74 -16.61 1.14 -3.22
CA ILE A 74 -16.72 -0.13 -3.96
C ILE A 74 -15.32 -0.62 -4.35
N LEU A 75 -14.47 0.23 -4.93
CA LEU A 75 -13.11 -0.13 -5.31
C LEU A 75 -12.29 -0.59 -4.11
N SER A 76 -12.40 0.10 -2.97
CA SER A 76 -11.74 -0.26 -1.72
C SER A 76 -12.20 -1.64 -1.21
N VAL A 77 -13.52 -1.91 -1.19
CA VAL A 77 -14.05 -3.21 -0.78
C VAL A 77 -13.61 -4.34 -1.73
N ILE A 78 -13.58 -4.08 -3.04
CA ILE A 78 -13.09 -5.06 -4.02
C ILE A 78 -11.59 -5.29 -3.83
N SER A 79 -10.79 -4.25 -3.56
CA SER A 79 -9.34 -4.39 -3.33
C SER A 79 -9.03 -5.16 -2.05
N LEU A 80 -9.85 -5.01 -1.00
CA LEU A 80 -9.77 -5.84 0.21
C LEU A 80 -10.02 -7.32 -0.10
N LYS A 81 -10.96 -7.63 -1.00
CA LYS A 81 -11.32 -9.02 -1.31
C LYS A 81 -10.39 -9.70 -2.33
N PHE A 82 -9.81 -8.95 -3.26
CA PHE A 82 -9.07 -9.50 -4.38
C PHE A 82 -7.65 -8.93 -4.48
N GLN A 83 -6.64 -9.73 -4.10
CA GLN A 83 -5.23 -9.32 -4.11
C GLN A 83 -4.77 -8.85 -5.51
N ARG A 84 -5.16 -9.54 -6.57
CA ARG A 84 -4.81 -9.14 -7.96
C ARG A 84 -5.40 -7.78 -8.35
N PHE A 85 -6.63 -7.51 -7.93
CA PHE A 85 -7.26 -6.21 -8.19
C PHE A 85 -6.54 -5.12 -7.42
N ARG A 86 -6.21 -5.38 -6.14
CA ARG A 86 -5.38 -4.52 -5.29
C ARG A 86 -4.07 -4.16 -5.99
N HIS A 87 -3.31 -5.15 -6.48
CA HIS A 87 -2.06 -4.90 -7.18
C HIS A 87 -2.22 -4.10 -8.48
N LEU A 88 -3.36 -4.25 -9.19
CA LEU A 88 -3.64 -3.51 -10.42
C LEU A 88 -3.93 -2.03 -10.16
N ILE A 89 -4.71 -1.72 -9.12
CA ILE A 89 -5.17 -0.34 -8.85
C ILE A 89 -4.24 0.42 -7.91
N GLU A 90 -3.68 -0.25 -6.90
CA GLU A 90 -2.83 0.34 -5.87
C GLU A 90 -1.35 0.15 -6.19
N GLY A 91 -0.99 -0.78 -7.07
CA GLY A 91 0.40 -1.14 -7.40
C GLY A 91 0.95 -2.27 -6.53
N GLU A 92 2.13 -2.78 -6.90
CA GLU A 92 2.89 -3.78 -6.15
C GLU A 92 4.20 -3.18 -5.64
N PRO A 93 4.61 -3.44 -4.39
CA PRO A 93 5.91 -3.01 -3.91
C PRO A 93 7.03 -3.68 -4.71
N ALA A 94 8.11 -2.94 -4.97
CA ALA A 94 9.24 -3.42 -5.77
C ALA A 94 10.54 -3.36 -4.98
N ILE A 95 11.18 -4.51 -4.77
CA ILE A 95 12.52 -4.55 -4.17
C ILE A 95 13.55 -4.05 -5.18
N LEU A 96 14.09 -2.85 -4.94
CA LEU A 96 15.08 -2.21 -5.81
C LEU A 96 16.52 -2.51 -5.38
N VAL A 97 16.75 -2.77 -4.09
CA VAL A 97 18.05 -3.17 -3.55
C VAL A 97 17.89 -4.43 -2.72
N ASN A 98 18.76 -5.41 -2.94
CA ASN A 98 18.84 -6.64 -2.14
C ASN A 98 20.31 -6.92 -1.80
N ALA A 99 20.62 -6.99 -0.51
CA ALA A 99 21.96 -7.19 0.06
C ALA A 99 23.02 -6.22 -0.52
N GLY A 100 22.62 -4.99 -0.80
CA GLY A 100 23.47 -3.94 -1.39
C GLY A 100 23.67 -4.05 -2.90
N LYS A 101 22.96 -4.96 -3.58
CA LYS A 101 22.92 -5.06 -5.05
C LYS A 101 21.66 -4.37 -5.58
N ILE A 102 21.84 -3.49 -6.55
CA ILE A 102 20.76 -2.74 -7.19
C ILE A 102 20.16 -3.59 -8.34
N ASP A 103 18.82 -3.67 -8.38
CA ASP A 103 18.08 -4.32 -9.47
C ASP A 103 17.64 -3.28 -10.51
N GLU A 104 18.53 -2.99 -11.47
CA GLU A 104 18.27 -2.02 -12.54
C GLU A 104 17.05 -2.38 -13.40
N LYS A 105 16.73 -3.68 -13.55
CA LYS A 105 15.59 -4.12 -14.36
C LYS A 105 14.29 -3.70 -13.68
N LYS A 106 14.17 -3.91 -12.37
CA LYS A 106 13.01 -3.47 -11.59
C LYS A 106 12.92 -1.95 -11.54
N MET A 107 14.03 -1.26 -11.33
CA MET A 107 14.08 0.20 -11.38
C MET A 107 13.54 0.76 -12.70
N ARG A 108 13.97 0.21 -13.85
CA ARG A 108 13.44 0.60 -15.17
C ARG A 108 11.95 0.31 -15.32
N LYS A 109 11.46 -0.84 -14.85
CA LYS A 109 10.02 -1.18 -14.86
C LYS A 109 9.20 -0.14 -14.09
N GLN A 110 9.75 0.36 -12.98
CA GLN A 110 9.11 1.37 -12.11
C GLN A 110 9.42 2.82 -12.51
N ARG A 111 10.12 3.05 -13.64
CA ARG A 111 10.59 4.39 -14.07
C ARG A 111 11.37 5.13 -12.98
N TYR A 112 12.03 4.39 -12.11
CA TYR A 112 12.79 4.89 -10.98
C TYR A 112 14.26 4.89 -11.35
N ASN A 113 14.95 6.04 -11.23
CA ASN A 113 16.35 6.15 -11.63
C ASN A 113 17.30 6.04 -10.43
N ILE A 114 18.62 5.95 -10.71
CA ILE A 114 19.64 5.80 -9.66
C ILE A 114 19.72 7.05 -8.78
N ASP A 115 19.51 8.24 -9.33
CA ASP A 115 19.53 9.48 -8.57
C ASP A 115 18.36 9.53 -7.57
N ASP A 116 17.17 9.06 -7.96
CA ASP A 116 16.00 8.94 -7.07
C ASP A 116 16.30 7.99 -5.91
N LEU A 117 16.89 6.82 -6.22
CA LEU A 117 17.29 5.83 -5.21
C LEU A 117 18.29 6.43 -4.21
N LEU A 118 19.36 7.05 -4.71
CA LEU A 118 20.40 7.64 -3.87
C LEU A 118 19.91 8.86 -3.09
N MET A 119 18.96 9.62 -3.64
CA MET A 119 18.30 10.71 -2.93
C MET A 119 17.49 10.19 -1.74
N GLN A 120 16.60 9.20 -1.97
CA GLN A 120 15.76 8.66 -0.90
C GLN A 120 16.56 7.88 0.16
N LEU A 121 17.64 7.18 -0.24
CA LEU A 121 18.59 6.63 0.73
C LEU A 121 19.20 7.72 1.63
N ARG A 122 19.55 8.88 1.06
CA ARG A 122 20.08 10.02 1.83
C ARG A 122 19.05 10.63 2.77
N GLU A 123 17.79 10.74 2.35
CA GLU A 123 16.69 11.19 3.22
C GLU A 123 16.53 10.28 4.45
N GLN A 124 16.81 8.98 4.28
CA GLN A 124 16.84 7.98 5.36
C GLN A 124 18.19 7.92 6.11
N GLY A 125 19.11 8.86 5.85
CA GLY A 125 20.42 8.93 6.52
C GLY A 125 21.44 7.86 6.06
N ILE A 126 21.22 7.22 4.91
CA ILE A 126 22.08 6.18 4.36
C ILE A 126 22.99 6.76 3.29
N GLY A 127 24.30 6.76 3.56
CA GLY A 127 25.31 7.28 2.64
C GLY A 127 25.84 6.27 1.61
N ASP A 128 25.59 4.98 1.81
CA ASP A 128 26.13 3.92 0.97
C ASP A 128 25.12 2.80 0.75
N VAL A 129 24.85 2.46 -0.51
CA VAL A 129 23.94 1.37 -0.88
C VAL A 129 24.43 0.01 -0.37
N ARG A 130 25.73 -0.16 -0.14
CA ARG A 130 26.30 -1.41 0.40
C ARG A 130 25.85 -1.69 1.83
N ASP A 131 25.50 -0.65 2.58
CA ASP A 131 24.96 -0.73 3.94
C ASP A 131 23.46 -1.08 3.94
N VAL A 132 22.83 -1.20 2.77
CA VAL A 132 21.41 -1.55 2.62
C VAL A 132 21.25 -3.06 2.48
N GLU A 133 20.42 -3.65 3.33
CA GLU A 133 19.98 -5.04 3.20
C GLU A 133 18.80 -5.13 2.23
N TYR A 134 17.78 -4.30 2.40
CA TYR A 134 16.66 -4.20 1.47
C TYR A 134 16.25 -2.76 1.25
N ALA A 135 16.00 -2.37 0.00
CA ALA A 135 15.24 -1.16 -0.31
C ALA A 135 14.03 -1.52 -1.16
N ILE A 136 12.85 -1.17 -0.65
CA ILE A 136 11.55 -1.52 -1.24
C ILE A 136 10.88 -0.21 -1.64
N LEU A 137 10.61 -0.06 -2.94
CA LEU A 137 9.79 1.02 -3.45
C LEU A 137 8.33 0.65 -3.23
N GLU A 138 7.67 1.37 -2.32
CA GLU A 138 6.25 1.22 -2.04
C GLU A 138 5.41 1.83 -3.17
N PRO A 139 4.14 1.41 -3.32
CA PRO A 139 3.28 1.98 -4.36
C PRO A 139 2.97 3.48 -4.15
N SER A 140 3.16 3.99 -2.93
CA SER A 140 3.13 5.43 -2.63
C SER A 140 4.32 6.21 -3.22
N GLY A 141 5.32 5.53 -3.77
CA GLY A 141 6.55 6.13 -4.32
C GLY A 141 7.65 6.35 -3.27
N LYS A 142 7.37 6.04 -2.00
CA LYS A 142 8.36 6.08 -0.92
C LYS A 142 9.24 4.83 -0.92
N LEU A 143 10.50 5.01 -0.54
CA LEU A 143 11.46 3.94 -0.37
C LEU A 143 11.56 3.55 1.11
N SER A 144 11.12 2.34 1.41
CA SER A 144 11.35 1.67 2.70
C SER A 144 12.72 1.03 2.70
N VAL A 145 13.58 1.36 3.66
CA VAL A 145 14.98 0.88 3.67
C VAL A 145 15.31 0.16 4.98
N PHE A 146 15.89 -1.04 4.83
CA PHE A 146 16.42 -1.84 5.91
C PHE A 146 17.93 -1.89 5.78
N GLN A 147 18.65 -1.43 6.81
CA GLN A 147 20.11 -1.45 6.82
C GLN A 147 20.63 -2.82 7.27
N LYS A 148 21.81 -3.19 6.76
CA LYS A 148 22.58 -4.31 7.29
C LYS A 148 22.91 -4.07 8.74
N GLN A 149 22.70 -5.06 9.60
CA GLN A 149 23.20 -4.96 10.96
C GLN A 149 24.74 -4.89 10.92
N LYS A 150 25.31 -3.76 11.34
CA LYS A 150 26.74 -3.66 11.67
C LYS A 150 26.99 -4.49 12.93
N SER A 151 27.10 -5.80 12.76
CA SER A 151 27.60 -6.80 13.72
C SER A 151 27.71 -6.32 15.18
N LYS A 152 26.67 -6.54 15.99
CA LYS A 152 26.93 -7.33 17.19
C LYS A 152 26.84 -8.77 16.75
N LYS A 153 27.98 -9.48 16.74
CA LYS A 153 28.07 -10.91 16.43
C LYS A 153 26.99 -11.70 17.18
N SER A 154 25.88 -11.97 16.53
CA SER A 154 25.07 -13.15 16.81
C SER A 154 25.17 -14.00 15.56
N LYS A 155 25.88 -15.12 15.68
CA LYS A 155 25.83 -16.21 14.71
C LYS A 155 24.38 -16.66 14.65
N ASN A 156 23.65 -16.23 13.64
CA ASN A 156 22.49 -16.89 13.05
C ASN A 156 22.09 -16.03 11.85
N ASP A 157 22.34 -16.54 10.64
CA ASP A 157 21.96 -15.95 9.36
C ASP A 157 20.44 -15.97 9.24
N THR A 158 19.76 -15.01 9.87
CA THR A 158 18.32 -14.86 9.78
C THR A 158 17.99 -13.51 9.16
N PRO A 159 17.17 -13.47 8.09
CA PRO A 159 16.79 -12.21 7.46
C PRO A 159 16.15 -11.27 8.48
N ILE A 160 16.57 -10.00 8.43
CA ILE A 160 16.14 -8.92 9.33
C ILE A 160 14.64 -8.62 9.14
N PHE A 161 14.04 -9.05 8.03
CA PHE A 161 12.65 -8.82 7.66
C PHE A 161 11.85 -10.13 7.59
N THR A 162 10.60 -10.07 8.05
CA THR A 162 9.64 -11.18 8.00
C THR A 162 8.79 -11.04 6.74
N LEU A 163 9.16 -11.79 5.70
CA LEU A 163 8.39 -11.84 4.46
C LEU A 163 7.11 -12.66 4.66
N PRO A 164 5.94 -12.13 4.29
CA PRO A 164 4.70 -12.91 4.32
C PRO A 164 4.72 -13.99 3.23
N LEU A 165 4.62 -15.25 3.61
CA LEU A 165 4.59 -16.39 2.68
C LEU A 165 3.17 -16.69 2.19
N ILE A 166 2.16 -16.40 3.01
CA ILE A 166 0.73 -16.48 2.64
C ILE A 166 0.05 -15.20 3.08
N ILE A 167 -0.77 -14.63 2.20
CA ILE A 167 -1.64 -13.48 2.46
C ILE A 167 -3.04 -13.82 1.92
N ASP A 168 -4.06 -13.71 2.75
CA ASP A 168 -5.47 -13.95 2.42
C ASP A 168 -5.77 -15.35 1.81
N GLY A 169 -4.87 -16.30 2.02
CA GLY A 169 -4.92 -17.66 1.49
C GLY A 169 -4.24 -17.84 0.13
N GLU A 170 -3.52 -16.83 -0.36
CA GLU A 170 -2.69 -16.89 -1.56
C GLU A 170 -1.20 -16.97 -1.20
N ILE A 171 -0.50 -17.92 -1.81
CA ILE A 171 0.94 -18.12 -1.61
C ILE A 171 1.71 -17.05 -2.38
N GLN A 172 2.62 -16.38 -1.69
CA GLN A 172 3.45 -15.31 -2.26
C GLN A 172 4.73 -15.92 -2.84
N TYR A 173 4.66 -16.42 -4.09
CA TYR A 173 5.78 -17.12 -4.75
C TYR A 173 7.07 -16.28 -4.82
N ASN A 174 6.94 -14.97 -5.05
CA ASN A 174 8.10 -14.07 -5.09
C ASN A 174 8.82 -14.02 -3.74
N HIS A 175 8.09 -14.10 -2.62
CA HIS A 175 8.68 -14.09 -1.28
C HIS A 175 9.36 -15.42 -0.96
N LEU A 176 8.78 -16.55 -1.39
CA LEU A 176 9.41 -17.86 -1.28
C LEU A 176 10.76 -17.91 -2.03
N GLN A 177 10.80 -17.37 -3.25
CA GLN A 177 12.04 -17.27 -4.03
C GLN A 177 13.10 -16.41 -3.33
N MET A 178 12.70 -15.33 -2.65
CA MET A 178 13.62 -14.45 -1.92
C MET A 178 14.24 -15.11 -0.69
N ILE A 179 13.56 -16.08 -0.08
CA ILE A 179 14.09 -16.89 1.03
C ILE A 179 14.64 -18.25 0.57
N GLU A 180 14.84 -18.43 -0.75
CA GLU A 180 15.38 -19.65 -1.37
C GLU A 180 14.59 -20.94 -1.06
N HIS A 181 13.28 -20.81 -0.81
CA HIS A 181 12.39 -21.94 -0.55
C HIS A 181 11.37 -22.13 -1.69
N THR A 182 10.85 -23.36 -1.80
CA THR A 182 9.83 -23.70 -2.81
C THR A 182 8.42 -23.71 -2.21
N ASN A 183 7.43 -23.73 -3.10
CA ASN A 183 6.03 -23.89 -2.70
C ASN A 183 5.79 -25.25 -2.01
N GLU A 184 6.40 -26.31 -2.52
CA GLU A 184 6.28 -27.66 -1.97
C GLU A 184 6.81 -27.70 -0.53
N TRP A 185 7.95 -27.05 -0.27
CA TRP A 185 8.51 -26.92 1.07
C TRP A 185 7.55 -26.22 2.04
N LEU A 186 6.92 -25.13 1.61
CA LEU A 186 5.96 -24.38 2.44
C LEU A 186 4.76 -25.25 2.80
N VAL A 187 4.16 -25.91 1.81
CA VAL A 187 2.99 -26.77 1.99
C VAL A 187 3.31 -27.96 2.89
N GLU A 188 4.48 -28.60 2.71
CA GLU A 188 4.91 -29.71 3.56
C GLU A 188 5.08 -29.27 5.02
N LYS A 189 5.74 -28.14 5.27
CA LYS A 189 5.94 -27.63 6.63
C LYS A 189 4.63 -27.23 7.30
N LEU A 190 3.73 -26.57 6.58
CA LEU A 190 2.42 -26.19 7.11
C LEU A 190 1.54 -27.41 7.40
N ASN A 191 1.56 -28.43 6.53
CA ASN A 191 0.87 -29.70 6.77
C ASN A 191 1.37 -30.39 8.04
N ASN A 192 2.69 -30.43 8.26
CA ASN A 192 3.30 -31.00 9.46
C ASN A 192 2.91 -30.23 10.75
N LEU A 193 2.61 -28.94 10.62
CA LEU A 193 2.11 -28.09 11.72
C LEU A 193 0.58 -28.19 11.90
N GLY A 194 -0.12 -28.98 11.08
CA GLY A 194 -1.57 -29.19 11.16
C GLY A 194 -2.40 -28.26 10.27
N TYR A 195 -1.79 -27.36 9.52
CA TYR A 195 -2.46 -26.46 8.58
C TYR A 195 -2.56 -27.09 7.20
N LYS A 196 -3.70 -27.74 6.91
CA LYS A 196 -3.92 -28.51 5.66
C LYS A 196 -4.44 -27.68 4.50
N ASP A 197 -5.17 -26.61 4.78
CA ASP A 197 -5.75 -25.75 3.77
C ASP A 197 -5.16 -24.34 3.87
N VAL A 198 -4.32 -24.02 2.89
CA VAL A 198 -3.71 -22.69 2.76
C VAL A 198 -4.78 -21.60 2.65
N LYS A 199 -5.96 -21.89 2.10
CA LYS A 199 -7.03 -20.90 1.95
C LYS A 199 -7.62 -20.42 3.29
N GLN A 200 -7.43 -21.17 4.36
CA GLN A 200 -7.88 -20.80 5.71
C GLN A 200 -6.90 -19.88 6.43
N ILE A 201 -5.70 -19.70 5.89
CA ILE A 201 -4.65 -18.84 6.48
C ILE A 201 -4.85 -17.40 6.00
N VAL A 202 -4.98 -16.45 6.93
CA VAL A 202 -4.98 -15.00 6.64
C VAL A 202 -3.56 -14.52 6.41
N TYR A 203 -2.65 -14.93 7.27
CA TYR A 203 -1.27 -14.48 7.25
C TYR A 203 -0.35 -15.62 7.68
N CYS A 204 0.71 -15.85 6.92
CA CYS A 204 1.78 -16.75 7.32
C CYS A 204 3.12 -16.10 7.04
N SER A 205 4.05 -16.23 7.97
CA SER A 205 5.43 -15.81 7.78
C SER A 205 6.40 -16.77 8.46
N PHE A 206 7.67 -16.69 8.07
CA PHE A 206 8.73 -17.56 8.58
C PHE A 206 9.94 -16.75 8.99
N GLN A 207 10.30 -16.83 10.27
CA GLN A 207 11.47 -16.13 10.83
C GLN A 207 12.15 -17.01 11.89
N ASN A 208 13.48 -17.04 11.89
CA ASN A 208 14.29 -17.78 12.89
C ASN A 208 13.92 -19.27 13.03
N GLY A 209 13.51 -19.92 11.93
CA GLY A 209 13.10 -21.33 11.95
C GLY A 209 11.67 -21.57 12.46
N GLN A 210 10.92 -20.53 12.80
CA GLN A 210 9.55 -20.62 13.30
C GLN A 210 8.56 -20.01 12.31
N PHE A 211 7.43 -20.69 12.15
CA PHE A 211 6.29 -20.16 11.43
C PHE A 211 5.40 -19.37 12.39
N PHE A 212 4.96 -18.20 11.95
CA PHE A 212 3.80 -17.52 12.52
C PHE A 212 2.64 -17.69 11.55
N VAL A 213 1.53 -18.25 12.01
CA VAL A 213 0.36 -18.56 11.18
C VAL A 213 -0.89 -18.02 11.86
N ASP A 214 -1.62 -17.16 11.15
CA ASP A 214 -2.91 -16.62 11.55
C ASP A 214 -4.00 -17.14 10.62
N LEU A 215 -5.13 -17.55 11.19
CA LEU A 215 -6.25 -18.17 10.48
C LEU A 215 -7.40 -17.18 10.29
N LYS A 216 -8.23 -17.42 9.28
CA LYS A 216 -9.46 -16.65 9.07
C LYS A 216 -10.33 -16.82 10.31
N GLY A 217 -10.67 -15.71 10.96
CA GLY A 217 -11.61 -15.71 12.07
C GLY A 217 -12.95 -16.28 11.59
N ASN A 218 -13.56 -17.14 12.42
CA ASN A 218 -14.95 -17.57 12.25
C ASN A 218 -15.92 -16.40 12.46
#